data_AF-A0A087DCT2-F1
#
_entry.id   AF-A0A087DCT2-F1
#
_cell.length_a   1.000
_cell.length_b   1.000
_cell.length_c   1.000
_cell.angle_alpha   90.00
_cell.angle_beta   90.00
_cell.angle_gamma   90.00
#
_symmetry.space_group_name_H-M   'P 1'
#
loop_
_entity.id
_entity.type
_entity.pdbx_description
1 polymer ?
#
loop_
_entity_poly.entity_id
_entity_poly.type
_entity_poly.pdbx_seq_one_letter_code
_entity_poly.pdbx_strand_id
1 'polypeptide(L)'
;MVEHTHAAKKRLLTLPSVTIPAEVIRMDTPEYIKQRLQKPVAKGQLWMAKTNIGHQYVLVSNVTDDARIITVIPMSNNTAVRTDDSLIVRNTPLCSPMVAWPALATEAPVRILFRPLDEFTQAVTNALTNDCADDTLGVERATAPEDPMTSAEQEIFEIRKRMEAWHQLCNSLPKLHDDAEYESTDSNRMDYVRLLTKELKLPLDKAIDVIDGRLALSAAQQNQLAKLGINAELLRPRTFSLPKDLLIEIEQPVYRSAADNYASAAGEDSRLALAKDAFALAARKNGYGPSAWRGVIKQAIDHHTSISE
;
A
#
# COMPACT_ATOMS: atom_id res chain seq x y z
N MET A 1 -2.46 -69.12 43.02
CA MET A 1 -3.18 -67.84 42.87
C MET A 1 -2.14 -66.77 42.63
N VAL A 2 -1.97 -66.34 41.38
CA VAL A 2 -0.99 -65.34 40.98
C VAL A 2 -1.78 -64.12 40.51
N GLU A 3 -1.61 -62.99 41.20
CA GLU A 3 -2.18 -61.70 40.82
C GLU A 3 -1.44 -61.15 39.60
N HIS A 4 -2.16 -60.93 38.51
CA HIS A 4 -1.64 -60.18 37.35
C HIS A 4 -2.00 -58.70 37.52
N THR A 5 -1.01 -57.90 37.90
CA THR A 5 -1.08 -56.44 37.87
C THR A 5 -0.86 -55.96 36.43
N HIS A 6 -1.92 -55.51 35.76
CA HIS A 6 -1.84 -54.82 34.47
C HIS A 6 -1.41 -53.36 34.69
N ALA A 7 -0.12 -53.06 34.51
CA ALA A 7 0.37 -51.69 34.48
C ALA A 7 0.24 -51.10 33.06
N ALA A 8 -0.61 -50.08 32.93
CA ALA A 8 -0.84 -49.32 31.71
C ALA A 8 0.42 -48.53 31.29
N LYS A 9 0.96 -48.80 30.10
CA LYS A 9 1.96 -47.95 29.44
C LYS A 9 1.26 -46.76 28.77
N LYS A 10 1.13 -45.64 29.50
CA LYS A 10 0.87 -44.32 28.90
C LYS A 10 2.08 -43.94 28.04
N ARG A 11 1.96 -44.06 26.72
CA ARG A 11 2.87 -43.38 25.77
C ARG A 11 2.56 -41.90 25.84
N LEU A 12 3.37 -41.13 26.56
CA LEU A 12 3.40 -39.68 26.38
C LEU A 12 3.99 -39.41 24.98
N LEU A 13 3.17 -38.89 24.08
CA LEU A 13 3.61 -38.19 22.89
C LEU A 13 4.28 -36.89 23.35
N THR A 14 5.61 -36.90 23.49
CA THR A 14 6.39 -35.67 23.51
C THR A 14 6.36 -35.08 22.12
N LEU A 15 5.50 -34.07 21.93
CA LEU A 15 5.57 -33.20 20.75
C LEU A 15 6.97 -32.55 20.74
N PRO A 16 7.68 -32.54 19.60
CA PRO A 16 8.94 -31.81 19.50
C PRO A 16 8.68 -30.34 19.83
N SER A 17 9.47 -29.77 20.74
CA SER A 17 9.43 -28.34 21.03
C SER A 17 9.76 -27.57 19.75
N VAL A 18 8.74 -26.96 19.14
CA VAL A 18 8.92 -26.06 17.99
C VAL A 18 9.72 -24.85 18.50
N THR A 19 11.03 -24.89 18.33
CA THR A 19 11.91 -23.77 18.65
C THR A 19 11.87 -22.85 17.45
N ILE A 20 11.18 -21.72 17.59
CA ILE A 20 11.14 -20.69 16.56
C ILE A 20 12.56 -20.11 16.44
N PRO A 21 13.18 -20.09 15.25
CA PRO A 21 14.51 -19.54 15.07
C PRO A 21 14.60 -18.08 15.55
N ALA A 22 15.72 -17.71 16.15
CA ALA A 22 15.92 -16.38 16.73
C ALA A 22 15.80 -15.26 15.66
N GLU A 23 16.14 -15.58 14.41
CA GLU A 23 16.00 -14.73 13.24
C GLU A 23 14.54 -14.37 12.97
N VAL A 24 13.63 -15.33 13.10
CA VAL A 24 12.18 -15.13 12.92
C VAL A 24 11.62 -14.28 14.05
N ILE A 25 12.04 -14.53 15.29
CA ILE A 25 11.64 -13.71 16.46
C ILE A 25 12.11 -12.27 16.28
N ARG A 26 13.33 -12.05 15.76
CA ARG A 26 13.86 -10.71 15.47
C ARG A 26 12.98 -9.96 14.47
N MET A 27 12.45 -10.63 13.45
CA MET A 27 11.60 -10.00 12.43
C MET A 27 10.28 -9.47 12.97
N ASP A 28 9.81 -10.01 14.10
CA ASP A 28 8.60 -9.55 14.79
C ASP A 28 8.87 -8.43 15.81
N THR A 29 10.14 -8.02 16.01
CA THR A 29 10.46 -6.91 16.92
C THR A 29 10.05 -5.55 16.33
N PRO A 30 9.44 -4.65 17.11
CA PRO A 30 9.06 -3.31 16.65
C PRO A 30 10.24 -2.52 16.07
N GLU A 31 11.42 -2.68 16.65
CA GLU A 31 12.65 -1.99 16.23
C GLU A 31 13.09 -2.43 14.84
N TYR A 32 13.09 -3.75 14.58
CA TYR A 32 13.43 -4.28 13.25
C TYR A 32 12.43 -3.81 12.21
N ILE A 33 11.13 -3.92 12.49
CA ILE A 33 10.07 -3.47 11.58
C ILE A 33 10.24 -1.99 11.27
N LYS A 34 10.43 -1.15 12.30
CA LYS A 34 10.63 0.30 12.13
C LYS A 34 11.86 0.61 11.28
N GLN A 35 12.98 -0.07 11.52
CA GLN A 35 14.20 0.14 10.73
C GLN A 35 14.05 -0.32 9.28
N ARG A 36 13.40 -1.45 9.04
CA ARG A 36 13.15 -1.99 7.70
C ARG A 36 12.18 -1.12 6.91
N LEU A 37 11.13 -0.59 7.54
CA LEU A 37 10.17 0.31 6.89
C LEU A 37 10.81 1.64 6.42
N GLN A 38 11.98 2.04 6.94
CA GLN A 38 12.71 3.21 6.41
C GLN A 38 13.43 2.94 5.09
N LYS A 39 13.58 1.67 4.70
CA LYS A 39 14.20 1.29 3.43
C LYS A 39 13.13 1.21 2.34
N PRO A 40 13.48 1.52 1.08
CA PRO A 40 12.53 1.41 -0.02
C PRO A 40 12.10 -0.04 -0.24
N VAL A 41 10.88 -0.20 -0.76
CA VAL A 41 10.41 -1.48 -1.29
C VAL A 41 11.25 -1.84 -2.52
N ALA A 42 11.71 -3.08 -2.59
CA ALA A 42 12.61 -3.54 -3.64
C ALA A 42 12.30 -4.98 -4.05
N LYS A 43 12.74 -5.34 -5.25
CA LYS A 43 12.70 -6.72 -5.76
C LYS A 43 13.44 -7.66 -4.81
N GLY A 44 12.89 -8.85 -4.61
CA GLY A 44 13.45 -9.91 -3.76
C GLY A 44 12.98 -9.87 -2.32
N GLN A 45 12.28 -8.81 -1.90
CA GLN A 45 11.78 -8.70 -0.55
C GLN A 45 10.56 -9.60 -0.32
N LEU A 46 10.56 -10.31 0.80
CA LEU A 46 9.39 -11.01 1.32
C LEU A 46 8.62 -10.07 2.24
N TRP A 47 7.30 -10.03 2.05
CA TRP A 47 6.41 -9.22 2.86
C TRP A 47 5.16 -10.00 3.24
N MET A 48 4.54 -9.58 4.34
CA MET A 48 3.13 -9.85 4.58
C MET A 48 2.33 -8.66 4.06
N ALA A 49 1.44 -8.91 3.10
CA ALA A 49 0.46 -7.96 2.61
C ALA A 49 -0.88 -8.17 3.31
N LYS A 50 -1.63 -7.08 3.54
CA LYS A 50 -2.91 -7.10 4.26
C LYS A 50 -3.86 -6.03 3.74
N THR A 51 -5.13 -6.39 3.56
CA THR A 51 -6.25 -5.45 3.40
C THR A 51 -7.47 -6.00 4.17
N ASN A 52 -8.65 -5.40 3.97
CA ASN A 52 -9.91 -5.89 4.53
C ASN A 52 -10.33 -7.27 3.99
N ILE A 53 -9.83 -7.69 2.83
CA ILE A 53 -10.16 -8.99 2.23
C ILE A 53 -9.29 -10.15 2.76
N GLY A 54 -8.22 -9.86 3.51
CA GLY A 54 -7.33 -10.88 4.06
C GLY A 54 -5.85 -10.47 4.09
N HIS A 55 -5.01 -11.44 4.38
CA HIS A 55 -3.55 -11.32 4.39
C HIS A 55 -2.90 -12.42 3.55
N GLN A 56 -1.73 -12.13 2.98
CA GLN A 56 -0.96 -13.08 2.15
C GLN A 56 0.54 -12.80 2.30
N TYR A 57 1.37 -13.84 2.35
CA TYR A 57 2.80 -13.66 2.13
C TYR A 57 3.04 -13.38 0.65
N VAL A 58 3.87 -12.40 0.34
CA VAL A 58 4.17 -12.02 -1.04
C VAL A 58 5.65 -11.77 -1.22
N LEU A 59 6.18 -12.27 -2.33
CA LEU A 59 7.49 -11.87 -2.84
C LEU A 59 7.29 -10.68 -3.78
N VAL A 60 8.03 -9.60 -3.56
CA VAL A 60 8.12 -8.50 -4.53
C VAL A 60 9.03 -8.96 -5.68
N SER A 61 8.44 -9.27 -6.83
CA SER A 61 9.20 -9.71 -8.01
C SER A 61 9.68 -8.56 -8.88
N ASN A 62 8.99 -7.42 -8.84
CA ASN A 62 9.38 -6.21 -9.54
C ASN A 62 8.81 -4.95 -8.87
N VAL A 63 9.50 -3.82 -9.03
CA VAL A 63 8.97 -2.48 -8.76
C VAL A 63 8.77 -1.81 -10.12
N THR A 64 7.57 -1.30 -10.41
CA THR A 64 7.29 -0.71 -11.72
C THR A 64 7.81 0.73 -11.80
N ASP A 65 7.66 1.38 -12.96
CA ASP A 65 8.04 2.79 -13.14
C ASP A 65 7.21 3.73 -12.25
N ASP A 66 5.98 3.35 -11.91
CA ASP A 66 5.22 3.96 -10.83
C ASP A 66 5.62 3.30 -9.51
N ALA A 67 6.44 3.98 -8.71
CA ALA A 67 6.93 3.49 -7.41
C ALA A 67 5.82 3.16 -6.38
N ARG A 68 4.55 3.45 -6.68
CA ARG A 68 3.39 3.05 -5.89
C ARG A 68 2.86 1.66 -6.27
N ILE A 69 3.33 1.08 -7.37
CA ILE A 69 2.88 -0.21 -7.91
C ILE A 69 4.05 -1.19 -7.94
N ILE A 70 3.79 -2.41 -7.51
CA ILE A 70 4.75 -3.52 -7.49
C ILE A 70 4.12 -4.75 -8.10
N THR A 71 4.94 -5.62 -8.68
CA THR A 71 4.51 -6.98 -9.02
C THR A 71 4.83 -7.89 -7.85
N VAL A 72 3.82 -8.65 -7.41
CA VAL A 72 3.94 -9.58 -6.30
C VAL A 72 3.63 -11.01 -6.72
N ILE A 73 4.39 -11.96 -6.20
CA ILE A 73 4.10 -13.39 -6.31
C ILE A 73 3.55 -13.85 -4.97
N PRO A 74 2.32 -14.42 -4.91
CA PRO A 74 1.79 -14.93 -3.65
C PRO A 74 2.59 -16.14 -3.20
N MET A 75 2.79 -16.22 -1.88
CA MET A 75 3.50 -17.29 -1.20
C MET A 75 2.72 -17.76 0.03
N SER A 76 2.99 -18.99 0.49
CA SER A 76 2.43 -19.55 1.73
C SER A 76 3.50 -20.32 2.48
N ASN A 77 3.51 -20.24 3.80
CA ASN A 77 4.31 -21.11 4.66
C ASN A 77 3.63 -22.46 4.93
N ASN A 78 2.40 -22.66 4.45
CA ASN A 78 1.71 -23.94 4.51
C ASN A 78 2.00 -24.75 3.24
N THR A 79 2.94 -25.69 3.31
CA THR A 79 3.30 -26.54 2.16
C THR A 79 2.24 -27.58 1.80
N ALA A 80 1.18 -27.73 2.59
CA ALA A 80 0.06 -28.61 2.27
C ALA A 80 -0.84 -28.05 1.17
N VAL A 81 -0.82 -26.72 0.92
CA VAL A 81 -1.65 -26.08 -0.12
C VAL A 81 -0.96 -26.00 -1.49
N ARG A 82 0.16 -26.72 -1.65
CA ARG A 82 0.93 -26.74 -2.90
C ARG A 82 0.13 -27.33 -4.06
N THR A 83 0.43 -26.85 -5.26
CA THR A 83 -0.17 -27.27 -6.53
C THR A 83 0.92 -27.58 -7.55
N ASP A 84 0.60 -28.28 -8.65
CA ASP A 84 1.60 -28.68 -9.66
C ASP A 84 2.25 -27.48 -10.38
N ASP A 85 1.57 -26.33 -10.42
CA ASP A 85 2.09 -25.06 -10.97
C ASP A 85 2.88 -24.23 -9.95
N SER A 86 3.08 -24.74 -8.74
CA SER A 86 3.78 -24.03 -7.66
C SER A 86 5.24 -24.44 -7.50
N LEU A 87 6.03 -23.57 -6.87
CA LEU A 87 7.42 -23.82 -6.50
C LEU A 87 7.54 -23.91 -4.99
N ILE A 88 8.29 -24.88 -4.48
CA ILE A 88 8.69 -24.94 -3.07
C ILE A 88 10.09 -24.34 -2.95
N VAL A 89 10.25 -23.41 -2.01
CA VAL A 89 11.52 -22.79 -1.66
C VAL A 89 11.88 -23.21 -0.26
N ARG A 90 12.99 -23.93 -0.10
CA ARG A 90 13.46 -24.44 1.20
C ARG A 90 14.26 -23.39 1.96
N ASN A 91 15.09 -22.63 1.25
CA ASN A 91 15.96 -21.60 1.80
C ASN A 91 15.24 -20.26 1.83
N THR A 92 14.34 -20.08 2.80
CA THR A 92 13.58 -18.84 2.96
C THR A 92 14.12 -17.98 4.10
N PRO A 93 13.86 -16.66 4.07
CA PRO A 93 14.23 -15.80 5.19
C PRO A 93 13.51 -16.13 6.50
N LEU A 94 12.38 -16.85 6.43
CA LEU A 94 11.64 -17.33 7.60
C LEU A 94 12.20 -18.63 8.19
N CYS A 95 13.29 -19.17 7.63
CA CYS A 95 13.88 -20.45 8.02
C CYS A 95 12.88 -21.63 7.96
N SER A 96 11.84 -21.50 7.14
CA SER A 96 10.81 -22.52 6.92
C SER A 96 10.47 -22.63 5.44
N PRO A 97 10.25 -23.83 4.89
CA PRO A 97 9.85 -23.95 3.49
C PRO A 97 8.58 -23.15 3.17
N MET A 98 8.56 -22.52 2.00
CA MET A 98 7.39 -21.79 1.51
C MET A 98 7.03 -22.26 0.11
N VAL A 99 5.74 -22.21 -0.21
CA VAL A 99 5.22 -22.42 -1.55
C VAL A 99 5.03 -21.06 -2.21
N ALA A 100 5.42 -20.91 -3.47
CA ALA A 100 5.18 -19.74 -4.30
C ALA A 100 4.38 -20.11 -5.53
N TRP A 101 3.53 -19.21 -6.01
CA TRP A 101 2.76 -19.39 -7.25
C TRP A 101 3.10 -18.30 -8.27
N PRO A 102 4.21 -18.44 -9.02
CA PRO A 102 4.62 -17.45 -10.03
C PRO A 102 3.53 -17.17 -11.08
N ALA A 103 2.74 -18.17 -11.45
CA ALA A 103 1.63 -18.03 -12.37
C ALA A 103 0.49 -17.09 -11.87
N LEU A 104 0.47 -16.79 -10.57
CA LEU A 104 -0.45 -15.83 -9.94
C LEU A 104 0.19 -14.46 -9.70
N ALA A 105 1.36 -14.21 -10.29
CA ALA A 105 2.02 -12.91 -10.19
C ALA A 105 1.07 -11.79 -10.62
N THR A 106 0.93 -10.76 -9.79
CA THR A 106 -0.08 -9.71 -9.98
C THR A 106 0.50 -8.36 -9.61
N GLU A 107 0.13 -7.31 -10.32
CA GLU A 107 0.43 -5.94 -9.92
C GLU A 107 -0.47 -5.52 -8.76
N ALA A 108 0.12 -4.94 -7.72
CA ALA A 108 -0.58 -4.47 -6.55
C ALA A 108 0.05 -3.18 -6.01
N PRO A 109 -0.70 -2.32 -5.30
CA PRO A 109 -0.15 -1.08 -4.82
C PRO A 109 0.66 -1.30 -3.54
N VAL A 110 1.81 -0.63 -3.39
CA VAL A 110 2.76 -0.80 -2.27
C VAL A 110 2.12 -0.58 -0.90
N ARG A 111 1.04 0.21 -0.82
CA ARG A 111 0.25 0.44 0.41
C ARG A 111 -0.28 -0.85 1.06
N ILE A 112 -0.44 -1.95 0.31
CA ILE A 112 -0.92 -3.21 0.89
C ILE A 112 0.12 -3.91 1.75
N LEU A 113 1.40 -3.57 1.59
CA LEU A 113 2.49 -4.18 2.35
C LEU A 113 2.42 -3.71 3.81
N PHE A 114 2.39 -4.68 4.73
CA PHE A 114 2.19 -4.43 6.15
C PHE A 114 3.44 -4.76 6.96
N ARG A 115 4.08 -5.91 6.71
CA ARG A 115 5.24 -6.37 7.49
C ARG A 115 6.37 -6.84 6.58
N PRO A 116 7.57 -6.25 6.66
CA PRO A 116 8.73 -6.77 5.95
C PRO A 116 9.28 -8.01 6.67
N LEU A 117 9.57 -9.07 5.90
CA LEU A 117 10.02 -10.38 6.39
C LEU A 117 11.39 -10.75 5.81
N ASP A 118 12.22 -9.74 5.55
CA ASP A 118 13.57 -9.85 4.98
C ASP A 118 13.56 -10.22 3.48
N GLU A 119 14.71 -10.59 2.90
CA GLU A 119 14.91 -10.67 1.45
C GLU A 119 15.48 -12.02 1.00
N PHE A 120 15.01 -12.51 -0.15
CA PHE A 120 15.63 -13.63 -0.84
C PHE A 120 16.91 -13.18 -1.56
N THR A 121 17.80 -14.13 -1.82
CA THR A 121 18.94 -13.87 -2.70
C THR A 121 18.45 -13.60 -4.13
N GLN A 122 19.21 -12.80 -4.89
CA GLN A 122 18.87 -12.46 -6.27
C GLN A 122 18.65 -13.70 -7.15
N ALA A 123 19.43 -14.76 -6.93
CA ALA A 123 19.31 -16.02 -7.66
C ALA A 123 17.96 -16.69 -7.40
N VAL A 124 17.55 -16.82 -6.13
CA VAL A 124 16.24 -17.40 -5.76
C VAL A 124 15.10 -16.52 -6.27
N THR A 125 15.21 -15.19 -6.13
CA THR A 125 14.19 -14.27 -6.66
C THR A 125 14.01 -14.42 -8.17
N ASN A 126 15.11 -14.55 -8.92
CA ASN A 126 15.04 -14.74 -10.37
C ASN A 126 14.44 -16.09 -10.74
N ALA A 127 14.81 -17.16 -10.03
CA ALA A 127 14.21 -18.49 -10.22
C ALA A 127 12.69 -18.45 -10.01
N LEU A 128 12.22 -17.83 -8.92
CA LEU A 128 10.80 -17.66 -8.61
C LEU A 128 10.08 -16.77 -9.63
N THR A 129 10.70 -15.67 -10.05
CA THR A 129 10.10 -14.73 -11.02
C THR A 129 9.96 -15.35 -12.40
N ASN A 130 10.92 -16.18 -12.80
CA ASN A 130 10.94 -16.85 -14.10
C ASN A 130 10.25 -18.22 -14.07
N ASP A 131 9.59 -18.58 -12.96
CA ASP A 131 8.96 -19.88 -12.75
C ASP A 131 9.89 -21.07 -13.06
N CYS A 132 11.12 -21.00 -12.58
CA CYS A 132 12.18 -21.97 -12.85
C CYS A 132 12.59 -22.71 -11.58
N ALA A 133 12.53 -24.05 -11.62
CA ALA A 133 13.06 -24.89 -10.56
C ALA A 133 14.59 -25.00 -10.69
N ASP A 134 15.28 -24.92 -9.55
CA ASP A 134 16.72 -25.04 -9.41
C ASP A 134 17.05 -25.63 -8.02
N ASP A 135 17.36 -26.92 -8.01
CA ASP A 135 17.69 -27.67 -6.80
C ASP A 135 18.91 -27.09 -6.07
N THR A 136 19.86 -26.47 -6.80
CA THR A 136 21.06 -25.88 -6.20
C THR A 136 20.73 -24.65 -5.35
N LEU A 137 19.64 -23.97 -5.71
CA LEU A 137 19.09 -22.84 -4.96
C LEU A 137 18.08 -23.28 -3.88
N GLY A 138 17.74 -24.58 -3.85
CA GLY A 138 16.68 -25.12 -2.99
C GLY A 138 15.28 -24.69 -3.44
N VAL A 139 15.10 -24.47 -4.74
CA VAL A 139 13.82 -24.16 -5.40
C VAL A 139 13.40 -25.37 -6.22
N GLU A 140 12.35 -26.08 -5.83
CA GLU A 140 11.89 -27.29 -6.50
C GLU A 140 10.47 -27.11 -7.02
N ARG A 141 10.14 -27.81 -8.11
CA ARG A 141 8.75 -27.88 -8.59
C ARG A 141 7.94 -28.68 -7.57
N ALA A 142 6.83 -28.12 -7.10
CA ALA A 142 5.94 -28.85 -6.22
C ALA A 142 5.24 -29.98 -6.96
N THR A 143 4.93 -31.05 -6.24
CA THR A 143 3.96 -32.05 -6.67
C THR A 143 2.71 -31.89 -5.81
N ALA A 144 1.54 -31.81 -6.45
CA ALA A 144 0.27 -31.75 -5.75
C ALA A 144 0.17 -32.89 -4.71
N PRO A 145 -0.43 -32.63 -3.53
CA PRO A 145 -0.65 -33.68 -2.54
C PRO A 145 -1.47 -34.84 -3.13
N GLU A 146 -1.12 -36.08 -2.78
CA GLU A 146 -1.84 -37.27 -3.23
C GLU A 146 -3.27 -37.36 -2.70
N ASP A 147 -3.56 -36.69 -1.56
CA ASP A 147 -4.90 -36.60 -0.99
C ASP A 147 -5.54 -35.24 -1.35
N PRO A 148 -6.48 -35.21 -2.32
CA PRO A 148 -7.13 -34.00 -2.81
C PRO A 148 -8.25 -33.52 -1.89
N MET A 149 -8.27 -33.88 -0.59
CA MET A 149 -9.21 -33.33 0.40
C MET A 149 -9.10 -31.78 0.49
N THR A 150 -9.79 -31.12 -0.44
CA THR A 150 -10.44 -29.79 -0.49
C THR A 150 -9.70 -28.53 -0.02
N SER A 151 -8.56 -28.62 0.67
CA SER A 151 -7.89 -27.45 1.27
C SER A 151 -7.01 -26.66 0.30
N ALA A 152 -6.32 -27.33 -0.63
CA ALA A 152 -5.44 -26.66 -1.59
C ALA A 152 -6.23 -25.85 -2.63
N GLU A 153 -7.25 -26.44 -3.26
CA GLU A 153 -8.07 -25.74 -4.26
C GLU A 153 -8.80 -24.53 -3.67
N GLN A 154 -9.37 -24.69 -2.46
CA GLN A 154 -10.04 -23.60 -1.77
C GLN A 154 -9.07 -22.48 -1.39
N GLU A 155 -7.88 -22.80 -0.88
CA GLU A 155 -6.89 -21.77 -0.57
C GLU A 155 -6.42 -21.05 -1.84
N ILE A 156 -6.19 -21.77 -2.94
CA ILE A 156 -5.81 -21.15 -4.22
C ILE A 156 -6.91 -20.24 -4.75
N PHE A 157 -8.17 -20.64 -4.63
CA PHE A 157 -9.31 -19.78 -4.98
C PHE A 157 -9.30 -18.49 -4.17
N GLU A 158 -9.09 -18.57 -2.86
CA GLU A 158 -9.00 -17.40 -1.99
C GLU A 158 -7.76 -16.54 -2.29
N ILE A 159 -6.61 -17.15 -2.59
CA ILE A 159 -5.40 -16.43 -3.03
C ILE A 159 -5.69 -15.65 -4.32
N ARG A 160 -6.30 -16.29 -5.33
CA ARG A 160 -6.67 -15.63 -6.60
C ARG A 160 -7.59 -14.44 -6.36
N LYS A 161 -8.63 -14.62 -5.54
CA LYS A 161 -9.56 -13.55 -5.16
C LYS A 161 -8.85 -12.38 -4.48
N ARG A 162 -7.90 -12.65 -3.58
CA ARG A 162 -7.07 -11.61 -2.94
C ARG A 162 -6.22 -10.87 -3.97
N MET A 163 -5.53 -11.60 -4.85
CA MET A 163 -4.68 -10.99 -5.89
C MET A 163 -5.49 -10.11 -6.83
N GLU A 164 -6.65 -10.57 -7.31
CA GLU A 164 -7.52 -9.81 -8.20
C GLU A 164 -8.01 -8.51 -7.54
N ALA A 165 -8.49 -8.59 -6.30
CA ALA A 165 -8.92 -7.41 -5.56
C ALA A 165 -7.78 -6.43 -5.28
N TRP A 166 -6.55 -6.92 -5.03
CA TRP A 166 -5.38 -6.04 -4.89
C TRP A 166 -4.97 -5.38 -6.19
N HIS A 167 -5.11 -6.07 -7.32
CA HIS A 167 -4.92 -5.47 -8.64
C HIS A 167 -5.92 -4.34 -8.91
N GLN A 168 -7.18 -4.55 -8.56
CA GLN A 168 -8.22 -3.52 -8.70
C GLN A 168 -7.90 -2.25 -7.90
N LEU A 169 -7.16 -2.35 -6.79
CA LEU A 169 -6.71 -1.18 -6.01
C LEU A 169 -5.68 -0.32 -6.74
N CYS A 170 -5.01 -0.82 -7.78
CA CYS A 170 -4.15 0.01 -8.63
C CYS A 170 -4.97 1.05 -9.40
N ASN A 171 -6.18 0.68 -9.84
CA ASN A 171 -7.07 1.57 -10.59
C ASN A 171 -7.69 2.68 -9.73
N SER A 172 -7.69 2.52 -8.40
CA SER A 172 -8.19 3.53 -7.48
C SER A 172 -7.10 4.52 -7.00
N LEU A 173 -5.84 4.34 -7.42
CA LEU A 173 -4.78 5.27 -7.08
C LEU A 173 -5.02 6.62 -7.79
N PRO A 174 -4.76 7.76 -7.10
CA PRO A 174 -4.77 9.07 -7.75
C PRO A 174 -3.82 9.09 -8.95
N LYS A 175 -4.20 9.74 -10.05
CA LYS A 175 -3.32 9.88 -11.21
C LYS A 175 -2.10 10.73 -10.83
N LEU A 176 -0.93 10.28 -11.26
CA LEU A 176 0.28 11.10 -11.19
C LEU A 176 0.22 12.07 -12.38
N HIS A 177 0.29 13.36 -12.08
CA HIS A 177 0.43 14.39 -13.09
C HIS A 177 1.93 14.61 -13.33
N ASP A 178 2.32 14.88 -14.58
CA ASP A 178 3.68 15.30 -14.87
C ASP A 178 3.89 16.72 -14.31
N ASP A 179 5.12 17.02 -13.88
CA ASP A 179 5.47 18.27 -13.19
C ASP A 179 5.15 19.55 -14.00
N ALA A 180 4.83 19.42 -15.29
CA ALA A 180 4.38 20.50 -16.16
C ALA A 180 2.94 21.00 -15.88
N GLU A 181 2.10 20.21 -15.18
CA GLU A 181 0.74 20.62 -14.75
C GLU A 181 0.72 21.28 -13.37
N TYR A 182 1.90 21.55 -12.78
CA TYR A 182 2.04 22.51 -11.70
C TYR A 182 1.76 23.92 -12.22
N GLU A 183 0.49 24.24 -12.41
CA GLU A 183 0.07 25.62 -12.29
C GLU A 183 0.27 26.03 -10.82
N SER A 184 1.50 26.49 -10.57
CA SER A 184 1.85 27.63 -9.73
C SER A 184 0.60 28.30 -9.17
N THR A 185 0.60 28.55 -7.86
CA THR A 185 -0.30 29.51 -7.22
C THR A 185 -0.06 30.88 -7.85
N ASP A 186 -0.57 31.05 -9.07
CA ASP A 186 -0.35 32.22 -9.87
C ASP A 186 -1.03 33.35 -9.12
N SER A 187 -0.34 34.49 -9.12
CA SER A 187 -0.79 35.80 -8.62
C SER A 187 -2.26 36.12 -8.94
N ASN A 188 -2.83 35.46 -9.95
CA ASN A 188 -4.24 35.48 -10.30
C ASN A 188 -5.22 35.04 -9.20
N ARG A 189 -4.91 34.16 -8.24
CA ARG A 189 -5.94 33.68 -7.26
C ARG A 189 -6.53 34.83 -6.44
N MET A 190 -5.66 35.70 -5.91
CA MET A 190 -6.12 36.84 -5.11
C MET A 190 -6.79 37.90 -5.98
N ASP A 191 -6.35 38.06 -7.22
CA ASP A 191 -6.98 38.98 -8.17
C ASP A 191 -8.38 38.48 -8.60
N TYR A 192 -8.56 37.17 -8.74
CA TYR A 192 -9.87 36.55 -8.99
C TYR A 192 -10.79 36.57 -7.77
N VAL A 193 -10.28 36.30 -6.57
CA VAL A 193 -11.06 36.51 -5.33
C VAL A 193 -11.54 37.95 -5.28
N ARG A 194 -10.65 38.92 -5.48
CA ARG A 194 -10.99 40.35 -5.53
C ARG A 194 -12.03 40.65 -6.61
N LEU A 195 -11.92 40.03 -7.78
CA LEU A 195 -12.86 40.21 -8.88
C LEU A 195 -14.26 39.66 -8.55
N LEU A 196 -14.37 38.46 -7.98
CA LEU A 196 -15.64 37.89 -7.54
C LEU A 196 -16.26 38.70 -6.40
N THR A 197 -15.43 39.19 -5.47
CA THR A 197 -15.90 40.04 -4.35
C THR A 197 -16.35 41.41 -4.85
N LYS A 198 -15.68 41.98 -5.86
CA LYS A 198 -15.95 43.32 -6.40
C LYS A 198 -17.12 43.34 -7.37
N GLU A 199 -17.12 42.45 -8.35
CA GLU A 199 -18.06 42.48 -9.48
C GLU A 199 -19.35 41.68 -9.20
N LEU A 200 -19.25 40.58 -8.46
CA LEU A 200 -20.42 39.76 -8.06
C LEU A 200 -20.90 40.04 -6.63
N LYS A 201 -20.20 40.90 -5.89
CA LYS A 201 -20.48 41.21 -4.47
C LYS A 201 -20.63 39.97 -3.60
N LEU A 202 -19.91 38.89 -3.95
CA LEU A 202 -19.86 37.69 -3.13
C LEU A 202 -19.06 38.00 -1.86
N PRO A 203 -19.50 37.54 -0.68
CA PRO A 203 -18.65 37.58 0.50
C PRO A 203 -17.42 36.67 0.30
N LEU A 204 -16.33 37.01 0.98
CA LEU A 204 -14.99 36.45 0.72
C LEU A 204 -14.95 34.92 0.84
N ASP A 205 -15.66 34.37 1.82
CA ASP A 205 -15.86 32.94 2.03
C ASP A 205 -16.51 32.26 0.81
N LYS A 206 -17.57 32.87 0.26
CA LYS A 206 -18.27 32.36 -0.92
C LYS A 206 -17.46 32.52 -2.21
N ALA A 207 -16.67 33.58 -2.32
CA ALA A 207 -15.77 33.77 -3.46
C ALA A 207 -14.67 32.69 -3.46
N ILE A 208 -14.14 32.31 -2.29
CA ILE A 208 -13.20 31.20 -2.14
C ILE A 208 -13.88 29.87 -2.45
N ASP A 209 -15.09 29.61 -1.94
CA ASP A 209 -15.85 28.39 -2.24
C ASP A 209 -16.13 28.21 -3.74
N VAL A 210 -16.35 29.32 -4.47
CA VAL A 210 -16.52 29.29 -5.94
C VAL A 210 -15.21 28.91 -6.64
N ILE A 211 -14.09 29.52 -6.26
CA ILE A 211 -12.76 29.22 -6.85
C ILE A 211 -12.34 27.78 -6.56
N ASP A 212 -12.65 27.29 -5.37
CA ASP A 212 -12.35 25.92 -4.95
C ASP A 212 -13.36 24.89 -5.51
N GLY A 213 -14.34 25.32 -6.31
CA GLY A 213 -15.32 24.43 -6.95
C GLY A 213 -16.39 23.85 -6.02
N ARG A 214 -16.44 24.31 -4.77
CA ARG A 214 -17.43 23.88 -3.77
C ARG A 214 -18.78 24.55 -3.96
N LEU A 215 -18.80 25.70 -4.64
CA LEU A 215 -20.01 26.47 -4.93
C LEU A 215 -20.07 26.83 -6.42
N ALA A 216 -21.09 26.33 -7.12
CA ALA A 216 -21.33 26.72 -8.50
C ALA A 216 -21.91 28.14 -8.58
N LEU A 217 -21.40 28.96 -9.51
CA LEU A 217 -22.01 30.26 -9.82
C LEU A 217 -23.39 30.06 -10.46
N SER A 218 -24.37 30.85 -10.02
CA SER A 218 -25.70 30.88 -10.66
C SER A 218 -25.63 31.39 -12.10
N ALA A 219 -26.60 31.03 -12.93
CA ALA A 219 -26.70 31.51 -14.31
C ALA A 219 -26.71 33.05 -14.43
N ALA A 220 -27.29 33.75 -13.44
CA ALA A 220 -27.26 35.21 -13.39
C ALA A 220 -25.83 35.76 -13.16
N GLN A 221 -25.06 35.13 -12.26
CA GLN A 221 -23.68 35.53 -11.97
C GLN A 221 -22.73 35.18 -13.13
N GLN A 222 -22.93 34.03 -13.79
CA GLN A 222 -22.18 33.66 -14.99
C GLN A 222 -22.41 34.66 -16.12
N ASN A 223 -23.67 35.07 -16.35
CA ASN A 223 -24.01 36.10 -17.33
C ASN A 223 -23.40 37.47 -17.00
N GLN A 224 -23.27 37.81 -15.71
CA GLN A 224 -22.66 39.06 -15.28
C GLN A 224 -21.14 39.08 -15.52
N LEU A 225 -20.46 37.95 -15.28
CA LEU A 225 -19.04 37.80 -15.63
C LEU A 225 -18.82 37.82 -17.15
N ALA A 226 -19.68 37.15 -17.92
CA ALA A 226 -19.61 37.15 -19.38
C ALA A 226 -19.74 38.56 -19.97
N LYS A 227 -20.59 39.42 -19.39
CA LYS A 227 -20.72 40.85 -19.78
C LYS A 227 -19.45 41.66 -19.52
N LEU A 228 -18.63 41.25 -18.57
CA LEU A 228 -17.33 41.87 -18.27
C LEU A 228 -16.20 41.30 -19.14
N GLY A 229 -16.52 40.44 -20.12
CA GLY A 229 -15.54 39.77 -20.97
C GLY A 229 -14.81 38.61 -20.29
N ILE A 230 -15.30 38.16 -19.12
CA ILE A 230 -14.66 37.11 -18.32
C ILE A 230 -15.38 35.80 -18.60
N ASN A 231 -14.68 34.85 -19.20
CA ASN A 231 -15.23 33.53 -19.45
C ASN A 231 -15.31 32.75 -18.14
N ALA A 232 -16.52 32.41 -17.69
CA ALA A 232 -16.73 31.59 -16.50
C ALA A 232 -16.15 30.17 -16.64
N GLU A 233 -15.88 29.68 -17.86
CA GLU A 233 -15.13 28.43 -18.10
C GLU A 233 -13.65 28.53 -17.68
N LEU A 234 -13.07 29.74 -17.61
CA LEU A 234 -11.74 29.95 -17.03
C LEU A 234 -11.77 29.89 -15.50
N LEU A 235 -12.95 29.95 -14.89
CA LEU A 235 -13.19 29.68 -13.47
C LEU A 235 -13.42 28.20 -13.22
N ARG A 236 -12.99 27.31 -14.13
CA ARG A 236 -12.90 25.88 -13.80
C ARG A 236 -12.14 25.80 -12.48
N PRO A 237 -12.69 25.08 -11.48
CA PRO A 237 -11.95 24.85 -10.26
C PRO A 237 -10.61 24.29 -10.69
N ARG A 238 -9.51 24.96 -10.32
CA ARG A 238 -8.20 24.37 -10.53
C ARG A 238 -8.27 23.02 -9.88
N THR A 239 -8.18 21.97 -10.69
CA THR A 239 -8.04 20.61 -10.21
C THR A 239 -6.74 20.64 -9.43
N PHE A 240 -6.86 20.77 -8.11
CA PHE A 240 -5.72 20.88 -7.24
C PHE A 240 -4.97 19.55 -7.32
N SER A 241 -3.96 19.50 -8.18
CA SER A 241 -3.12 18.33 -8.34
C SER A 241 -2.08 18.35 -7.21
N LEU A 242 -2.07 17.28 -6.44
CA LEU A 242 -1.03 17.08 -5.44
C LEU A 242 0.29 16.72 -6.13
N PRO A 243 1.43 17.02 -5.50
CA PRO A 243 2.73 16.67 -6.06
C PRO A 243 2.84 15.19 -6.31
N LYS A 244 3.38 14.82 -7.48
CA LYS A 244 3.69 13.43 -7.81
C LYS A 244 4.50 12.78 -6.70
N ASP A 245 5.57 13.43 -6.25
CA ASP A 245 6.43 12.94 -5.16
C ASP A 245 5.67 12.73 -3.84
N LEU A 246 4.72 13.60 -3.52
CA LEU A 246 3.91 13.47 -2.31
C LEU A 246 2.92 12.30 -2.42
N LEU A 247 2.28 12.16 -3.58
CA LEU A 247 1.40 11.03 -3.87
C LEU A 247 2.16 9.70 -3.90
N ILE A 248 3.44 9.68 -4.29
CA ILE A 248 4.29 8.49 -4.22
C ILE A 248 4.69 8.20 -2.77
N GLU A 249 5.13 9.23 -2.04
CA GLU A 249 5.62 9.07 -0.67
C GLU A 249 4.50 8.61 0.28
N ILE A 250 3.27 9.13 0.13
CA ILE A 250 2.16 8.79 1.05
C ILE A 250 1.68 7.34 0.94
N GLU A 251 1.92 6.70 -0.21
CA GLU A 251 1.57 5.29 -0.43
C GLU A 251 2.57 4.34 0.23
N GLN A 252 3.75 4.82 0.65
CA GLN A 252 4.81 3.97 1.18
C GLN A 252 4.38 3.24 2.47
N PRO A 253 4.79 1.97 2.67
CA PRO A 253 4.37 1.15 3.81
C PRO A 253 4.63 1.78 5.18
N VAL A 254 5.65 2.63 5.29
CA VAL A 254 6.01 3.35 6.53
C VAL A 254 4.88 4.23 7.07
N TYR A 255 4.03 4.78 6.20
CA TYR A 255 2.91 5.65 6.59
C TYR A 255 1.61 4.87 6.77
N ARG A 256 1.59 3.57 6.45
CA ARG A 256 0.37 2.77 6.45
C ARG A 256 -0.44 2.93 7.73
N SER A 257 0.17 2.66 8.89
CA SER A 257 -0.56 2.69 10.16
C SER A 257 -1.11 4.09 10.47
N ALA A 258 -0.36 5.14 10.14
CA ALA A 258 -0.79 6.51 10.38
C ALA A 258 -1.93 6.91 9.43
N ALA A 259 -1.84 6.52 8.16
CA ALA A 259 -2.85 6.81 7.16
C ALA A 259 -4.13 5.98 7.37
N ASP A 260 -4.02 4.70 7.76
CA ASP A 260 -5.18 3.86 8.10
C ASP A 260 -5.93 4.40 9.32
N ASN A 261 -5.22 5.05 10.26
CA ASN A 261 -5.81 5.71 11.44
C ASN A 261 -6.24 7.17 11.19
N TYR A 262 -5.95 7.71 10.01
CA TYR A 262 -6.33 9.08 9.66
C TYR A 262 -7.82 9.14 9.39
N ALA A 263 -8.56 9.96 10.14
CA ALA A 263 -10.00 10.06 9.95
C ALA A 263 -10.27 10.82 8.64
N SER A 264 -10.83 10.13 7.65
CA SER A 264 -11.32 10.80 6.44
C SER A 264 -12.79 11.17 6.58
N ALA A 265 -13.17 12.29 5.95
CA ALA A 265 -14.58 12.59 5.72
C ALA A 265 -15.21 11.41 4.96
N ALA A 266 -16.47 11.08 5.28
CA ALA A 266 -17.14 9.88 4.80
C ALA A 266 -17.00 9.69 3.27
N GLY A 267 -16.17 8.71 2.88
CA GLY A 267 -15.99 8.28 1.49
C GLY A 267 -14.66 8.68 0.82
N GLU A 268 -13.80 9.47 1.45
CA GLU A 268 -12.48 9.83 0.90
C GLU A 268 -11.38 8.84 1.33
N ASP A 269 -10.42 8.55 0.43
CA ASP A 269 -9.22 7.77 0.77
C ASP A 269 -8.41 8.51 1.85
N SER A 270 -8.18 7.87 2.98
CA SER A 270 -7.50 8.47 4.13
C SER A 270 -6.07 8.92 3.82
N ARG A 271 -5.39 8.26 2.87
CA ARG A 271 -4.07 8.68 2.38
C ARG A 271 -4.16 9.97 1.59
N LEU A 272 -5.20 10.11 0.77
CA LEU A 272 -5.41 11.33 0.00
C LEU A 272 -5.72 12.52 0.91
N ALA A 273 -6.56 12.32 1.93
CA ALA A 273 -6.84 13.34 2.94
C ALA A 273 -5.54 13.77 3.66
N LEU A 274 -4.75 12.80 4.13
CA LEU A 274 -3.46 13.07 4.77
C LEU A 274 -2.48 13.81 3.83
N ALA A 275 -2.45 13.45 2.55
CA ALA A 275 -1.61 14.13 1.56
C ALA A 275 -2.06 15.59 1.34
N LYS A 276 -3.37 15.86 1.31
CA LYS A 276 -3.90 17.24 1.21
C LYS A 276 -3.48 18.10 2.40
N ASP A 277 -3.57 17.56 3.61
CA ASP A 277 -3.19 18.29 4.82
C ASP A 277 -1.68 18.50 4.92
N ALA A 278 -0.89 17.48 4.56
CA ALA A 278 0.56 17.62 4.44
C ALA A 278 0.93 18.71 3.41
N PHE A 279 0.29 18.72 2.25
CA PHE A 279 0.55 19.77 1.26
C PHE A 279 0.17 21.17 1.77
N ALA A 280 -0.96 21.31 2.46
CA ALA A 280 -1.40 22.58 3.05
C ALA A 280 -0.41 23.11 4.10
N LEU A 281 0.23 22.23 4.87
CA LEU A 281 1.31 22.58 5.80
C LEU A 281 2.61 22.97 5.08
N ALA A 282 2.94 22.28 3.98
CA ALA A 282 4.14 22.58 3.19
C ALA A 282 4.02 23.91 2.45
N ALA A 283 2.86 24.26 1.91
CA ALA A 283 2.64 25.54 1.23
C ALA A 283 2.91 26.77 2.14
N ARG A 284 2.95 26.58 3.47
CA ARG A 284 3.31 27.62 4.44
C ARG A 284 4.83 27.75 4.67
N LYS A 285 5.62 26.77 4.26
CA LYS A 285 7.08 26.69 4.46
C LYS A 285 7.75 26.52 3.08
N ASN A 286 8.44 27.55 2.60
CA ASN A 286 9.10 27.58 1.28
C ASN A 286 10.13 26.45 1.03
N GLY A 287 9.69 25.22 0.74
CA GLY A 287 10.55 24.10 0.41
C GLY A 287 9.77 22.93 -0.19
N TYR A 288 10.19 22.49 -1.39
CA TYR A 288 9.62 21.36 -2.12
C TYR A 288 10.68 20.27 -2.32
N GLY A 289 10.29 18.99 -2.18
CA GLY A 289 11.12 17.84 -2.52
C GLY A 289 10.82 16.58 -1.69
N PRO A 290 11.27 15.38 -2.12
CA PRO A 290 10.97 14.10 -1.47
C PRO A 290 11.33 14.04 0.01
N SER A 291 12.49 14.58 0.40
CA SER A 291 12.93 14.62 1.81
C SER A 291 12.12 15.62 2.65
N ALA A 292 11.64 16.70 2.04
CA ALA A 292 10.77 17.67 2.70
C ALA A 292 9.38 17.08 2.99
N TRP A 293 8.84 16.27 2.06
CA TRP A 293 7.53 15.63 2.23
C TRP A 293 7.47 14.75 3.47
N ARG A 294 8.52 13.97 3.75
CA ARG A 294 8.58 13.13 4.97
C ARG A 294 8.36 13.93 6.25
N GLY A 295 9.02 15.08 6.35
CA GLY A 295 8.91 15.96 7.52
C GLY A 295 7.52 16.56 7.67
N VAL A 296 6.87 16.90 6.55
CA VAL A 296 5.55 17.54 6.57
C VAL A 296 4.42 16.52 6.76
N ILE A 297 4.52 15.33 6.16
CA ILE A 297 3.59 14.21 6.42
C ILE A 297 3.61 13.88 7.92
N LYS A 298 4.79 13.78 8.52
CA LYS A 298 4.91 13.56 9.97
C LYS A 298 4.24 14.67 10.78
N GLN A 299 4.44 15.93 10.41
CA GLN A 299 3.76 17.07 11.06
C GLN A 299 2.23 16.98 10.93
N ALA A 300 1.72 16.59 9.77
CA ALA A 300 0.28 16.41 9.56
C ALA A 300 -0.30 15.30 10.45
N ILE A 301 0.41 14.17 10.58
CA ILE A 301 0.04 13.07 11.46
C ILE A 301 0.00 13.54 12.92
N ASP A 302 1.08 14.18 13.41
CA ASP A 302 1.19 14.65 14.79
C ASP A 302 0.08 15.68 15.12
N HIS A 303 -0.25 16.57 14.17
CA HIS A 303 -1.31 17.57 14.33
C HIS A 303 -2.70 16.93 14.46
N HIS A 304 -2.99 15.90 13.64
CA HIS A 304 -4.26 15.17 13.71
C HIS A 304 -4.41 14.36 15.00
N THR A 305 -3.34 13.71 15.46
CA THR A 305 -3.35 12.99 16.74
C THR A 305 -3.61 13.93 17.92
N SER A 306 -3.03 15.13 17.90
CA SER A 306 -3.21 16.13 18.97
C SER A 306 -4.61 16.74 19.04
N ILE A 307 -5.39 16.69 17.95
CA ILE A 307 -6.78 17.18 17.89
C ILE A 307 -7.79 16.09 18.29
N SER A 308 -7.38 14.83 18.25
CA SER A 308 -8.23 13.67 18.54
C SER A 308 -8.17 13.21 20.00
N GLU A 309 -7.27 13.78 20.82
CA GLU A 309 -7.19 13.61 22.28
C GLU A 309 -7.98 14.71 23.01
#